data_AF-A0A9N7TM21-F1
#
_entry.id   AF-A0A9N7TM21-F1
#
_cell.length_a   1.000
_cell.length_b   1.000
_cell.length_c   1.000
_cell.angle_alpha   90.00
_cell.angle_beta   90.00
_cell.angle_gamma   90.00
#
_symmetry.space_group_name_H-M   'P 1'
#
loop_
_entity.id
_entity.type
_entity.pdbx_description
1 polymer ?
#
loop_
_entity_poly.entity_id
_entity_poly.type
_entity_poly.pdbx_seq_one_letter_code
_entity_poly.pdbx_strand_id
1 'polypeptide(L)'
;MAVQPVRAPLLIHSLRMLPFQAAPGQFGPEVRQPGLRVWRVEKMKAVPLDPSEVGAFYNGDSYLVLENRGEQGADLHMWIGEKSSRDEQVACAMLATQLDNFLGGDPIQHRQVQGYESPEFMTLFPRGVSYKEGGVESGFRRPQGSGTVHRLYQIKGKRNIRAKEVEMSWSSLTRETASSWTSERRSCRGSDRRPTCSRSRKCARSPR
;
A
#
# COMPACT_ATOMS: atom_id res chain seq x y z
N MET A 1 54.67 38.81 30.06
CA MET A 1 53.23 39.07 29.87
C MET A 1 52.64 37.89 29.12
N ALA A 2 51.90 37.01 29.80
CA ALA A 2 51.30 35.81 29.22
C ALA A 2 49.79 36.04 29.09
N VAL A 3 49.27 36.04 27.87
CA VAL A 3 47.84 36.15 27.56
C VAL A 3 47.24 34.74 27.63
N GLN A 4 46.31 34.52 28.56
CA GLN A 4 45.51 33.30 28.60
C GLN A 4 44.35 33.40 27.60
N PRO A 5 43.99 32.34 26.85
CA PRO A 5 42.80 32.34 26.02
C PRO A 5 41.55 32.08 26.88
N VAL A 6 40.58 32.98 26.75
CA VAL A 6 39.26 32.85 27.38
C VAL A 6 38.48 31.77 26.64
N ARG A 7 38.25 30.61 27.27
CA ARG A 7 37.31 29.60 26.75
C ARG A 7 35.88 30.10 26.97
N ALA A 8 35.20 30.46 25.89
CA ALA A 8 33.77 30.65 25.90
C ALA A 8 33.06 29.29 26.11
N PRO A 9 32.13 29.16 27.05
CA PRO A 9 31.31 27.96 27.16
C PRO A 9 30.35 27.89 25.97
N LEU A 10 30.41 26.78 25.23
CA LEU A 10 29.41 26.44 24.23
C LEU A 10 28.07 26.21 24.94
N LEU A 11 27.21 27.23 24.96
CA LEU A 11 25.79 27.07 25.20
C LEU A 11 25.22 26.26 24.03
N ILE A 12 25.21 24.93 24.19
CA ILE A 12 24.36 24.04 23.42
C ILE A 12 22.93 24.39 23.84
N HIS A 13 22.37 25.42 23.20
CA HIS A 13 20.94 25.64 23.23
C HIS A 13 20.33 24.38 22.64
N SER A 14 19.67 23.63 23.51
CA SER A 14 18.67 22.62 23.18
C SER A 14 17.84 23.15 22.01
N LEU A 15 18.15 22.65 20.80
CA LEU A 15 17.27 22.77 19.66
C LEU A 15 16.12 21.81 19.96
N ARG A 16 15.24 22.25 20.86
CA ARG A 16 13.93 21.67 21.09
C ARG A 16 13.25 21.82 19.74
N MET A 17 13.31 20.78 18.90
CA MET A 17 12.49 20.67 17.71
C MET A 17 11.10 21.07 18.17
N LEU A 18 10.61 22.19 17.64
CA LEU A 18 9.24 22.62 17.92
C LEU A 18 8.36 21.40 17.67
N PRO A 19 7.56 20.96 18.66
CA PRO A 19 6.74 19.79 18.45
C PRO A 19 5.83 20.17 17.30
N PHE A 20 6.03 19.51 16.16
CA PHE A 20 5.05 19.46 15.11
C PHE A 20 3.87 18.67 15.70
N GLN A 21 3.14 19.32 16.61
CA GLN A 21 1.95 18.77 17.24
C GLN A 21 0.99 18.43 16.12
N ALA A 22 0.37 17.25 16.23
CA ALA A 22 -0.65 16.80 15.29
C ALA A 22 -1.68 17.91 15.07
N ALA A 23 -2.14 18.07 13.83
CA ALA A 23 -3.35 18.86 13.62
C ALA A 23 -4.44 18.28 14.54
N PRO A 24 -5.07 19.09 15.41
CA PRO A 24 -6.04 18.58 16.37
C PRO A 24 -7.12 17.75 15.66
N GLY A 25 -7.30 16.50 16.07
CA GLY A 25 -8.40 15.63 15.62
C GLY A 25 -8.14 14.79 14.36
N GLN A 26 -6.91 14.69 13.85
CA GLN A 26 -6.63 13.84 12.68
C GLN A 26 -6.65 12.33 13.00
N PHE A 27 -6.29 11.95 14.22
CA PHE A 27 -6.26 10.56 14.71
C PHE A 27 -6.97 10.48 16.07
N GLY A 28 -7.84 9.48 16.26
CA GLY A 28 -8.56 9.27 17.51
C GLY A 28 -7.93 8.18 18.39
N PRO A 29 -8.44 7.96 19.61
CA PRO A 29 -7.91 6.98 20.56
C PRO A 29 -7.94 5.54 20.03
N GLU A 30 -8.76 5.24 19.02
CA GLU A 30 -8.85 3.94 18.37
C GLU A 30 -7.50 3.45 17.85
N VAL A 31 -6.58 4.33 17.45
CA VAL A 31 -5.26 3.90 16.94
C VAL A 31 -4.40 3.17 17.98
N ARG A 32 -4.73 3.30 19.27
CA ARG A 32 -4.05 2.58 20.36
C ARG A 32 -4.53 1.14 20.55
N GLN A 33 -5.67 0.78 19.96
CA GLN A 33 -6.19 -0.59 20.08
C GLN A 33 -5.48 -1.49 19.07
N PRO A 34 -5.22 -2.78 19.40
CA PRO A 34 -4.65 -3.73 18.45
C PRO A 34 -5.48 -3.81 17.15
N GLY A 35 -4.79 -3.97 16.03
CA GLY A 35 -5.40 -4.14 14.71
C GLY A 35 -4.74 -3.32 13.60
N LEU A 36 -5.17 -3.61 12.38
CA LEU A 36 -4.74 -2.93 11.16
C LEU A 36 -5.66 -1.74 10.86
N ARG A 37 -5.06 -0.56 10.64
CA ARG A 37 -5.78 0.64 10.21
C ARG A 37 -5.09 1.24 9.00
N VAL A 38 -5.89 1.67 8.03
CA VAL A 38 -5.38 2.20 6.77
C VAL A 38 -6.06 3.53 6.47
N TRP A 39 -5.27 4.52 6.12
CA TRP A 39 -5.73 5.82 5.67
C TRP A 39 -5.15 6.13 4.30
N ARG A 40 -5.97 6.76 3.46
CA ARG A 40 -5.53 7.39 2.22
C ARG A 40 -5.23 8.86 2.49
N VAL A 41 -4.15 9.37 1.90
CA VAL A 41 -3.82 10.79 1.98
C VAL A 41 -4.66 11.54 0.96
N GLU A 42 -5.55 12.41 1.42
CA GLU A 42 -6.39 13.24 0.56
C GLU A 42 -6.27 14.70 0.99
N LYS A 43 -5.79 15.57 0.11
CA LYS A 43 -5.69 17.03 0.35
C LYS A 43 -5.05 17.37 1.72
N MET A 44 -3.88 16.78 1.99
CA MET A 44 -3.10 16.92 3.24
C MET A 44 -3.73 16.31 4.51
N LYS A 45 -4.77 15.47 4.38
CA LYS A 45 -5.45 14.79 5.50
C LYS A 45 -5.37 13.27 5.37
N ALA A 46 -5.40 12.57 6.50
CA ALA A 46 -5.53 11.11 6.54
C ALA A 46 -7.02 10.72 6.57
N VAL A 47 -7.55 10.21 5.46
CA VAL A 47 -8.94 9.74 5.36
C VAL A 47 -8.97 8.24 5.58
N PRO A 48 -9.68 7.73 6.61
CA PRO A 48 -9.74 6.28 6.87
C PRO A 48 -10.42 5.57 5.70
N LEU A 49 -9.88 4.41 5.31
CA LEU A 49 -10.49 3.57 4.30
C LEU A 49 -11.63 2.73 4.87
N ASP A 50 -12.64 2.47 4.05
CA ASP A 50 -13.62 1.44 4.35
C ASP A 50 -12.92 0.07 4.43
N PRO A 51 -13.33 -0.82 5.37
CA PRO A 51 -12.75 -2.16 5.48
C PRO A 51 -12.77 -2.97 4.18
N SER A 52 -13.72 -2.68 3.29
CA SER A 52 -13.85 -3.34 1.99
C SER A 52 -12.77 -2.92 0.98
N GLU A 53 -12.14 -1.76 1.18
CA GLU A 53 -11.12 -1.20 0.29
C GLU A 53 -9.69 -1.51 0.75
N VAL A 54 -9.52 -1.99 1.98
CA VAL A 54 -8.21 -2.36 2.53
C VAL A 54 -7.51 -3.41 1.64
N GLY A 55 -6.31 -3.07 1.19
CA GLY A 55 -5.51 -3.86 0.23
C GLY A 55 -5.63 -3.39 -1.23
N ALA A 56 -6.54 -2.47 -1.53
CA ALA A 56 -6.60 -1.79 -2.82
C ALA A 56 -5.96 -0.40 -2.74
N PHE A 57 -4.86 -0.22 -3.47
CA PHE A 57 -4.10 1.03 -3.48
C PHE A 57 -4.18 1.67 -4.86
N TYR A 58 -4.49 2.97 -4.90
CA TYR A 58 -4.37 3.75 -6.13
C TYR A 58 -2.90 4.16 -6.32
N ASN A 59 -2.37 3.94 -7.52
CA ASN A 59 -0.98 4.24 -7.84
C ASN A 59 -0.67 5.75 -7.84
N GLY A 60 -1.70 6.58 -7.94
CA GLY A 60 -1.61 8.03 -7.92
C GLY A 60 -1.63 8.65 -6.53
N ASP A 61 -1.67 7.87 -5.45
CA ASP A 61 -1.79 8.40 -4.07
C ASP A 61 -0.75 7.83 -3.11
N SER A 62 -0.76 8.35 -1.88
CA SER A 62 -0.01 7.84 -0.74
C SER A 62 -0.94 7.39 0.39
N TYR A 63 -0.50 6.43 1.20
CA TYR A 63 -1.30 5.81 2.26
C TYR A 63 -0.48 5.61 3.54
N LEU A 64 -1.17 5.70 4.68
CA LEU A 64 -0.66 5.26 5.97
C LEU A 64 -1.27 3.91 6.31
N VAL A 65 -0.44 2.97 6.75
CA VAL A 65 -0.88 1.64 7.22
C VAL A 65 -0.26 1.44 8.60
N LEU A 66 -1.10 1.41 9.63
CA LEU A 66 -0.70 1.13 11.00
C LEU A 66 -1.09 -0.31 11.35
N GLU A 67 -0.12 -1.14 11.68
CA GLU A 67 -0.34 -2.39 12.40
C GLU A 67 0.00 -2.18 13.87
N ASN A 68 -1.01 -2.13 14.72
CA ASN A 68 -0.81 -2.08 16.17
C ASN A 68 -0.98 -3.48 16.75
N ARG A 69 0.05 -4.02 17.42
CA ARG A 69 0.03 -5.36 18.03
C ARG A 69 -0.08 -5.30 19.56
N GLY A 70 -0.56 -4.18 20.10
CA GLY A 70 -0.69 -3.94 21.54
C GLY A 70 0.67 -3.90 22.22
N GLU A 71 0.88 -4.77 23.21
CA GLU A 71 2.13 -4.86 23.97
C GLU A 71 3.35 -5.28 23.12
N GLN A 72 3.11 -5.85 21.92
CA GLN A 72 4.17 -6.24 20.98
C GLN A 72 4.65 -5.06 20.10
N GLY A 73 4.21 -3.84 20.40
CA GLY A 73 4.54 -2.62 19.66
C GLY A 73 3.69 -2.42 18.41
N ALA A 74 4.06 -1.40 17.62
CA ALA A 74 3.39 -1.05 16.39
C ALA A 74 4.37 -0.84 15.23
N ASP A 75 3.88 -1.08 14.01
CA ASP A 75 4.57 -0.70 12.77
C ASP A 75 3.71 0.29 11.99
N LEU A 76 4.33 1.37 11.54
CA LEU A 76 3.71 2.41 10.73
C LEU A 76 4.34 2.45 9.34
N HIS A 77 3.61 2.00 8.33
CA HIS A 77 4.07 1.97 6.95
C HIS A 77 3.49 3.14 6.15
N MET A 78 4.38 3.91 5.52
CA MET A 78 4.03 4.89 4.49
C MET A 78 4.11 4.20 3.13
N TRP A 79 2.97 3.90 2.52
CA TRP A 79 2.91 3.36 1.17
C TRP A 79 2.85 4.49 0.15
N ILE A 80 3.73 4.43 -0.85
CA ILE A 80 3.92 5.47 -1.86
C ILE A 80 3.61 4.91 -3.24
N GLY A 81 2.56 5.43 -3.86
CA GLY A 81 2.17 5.08 -5.22
C GLY A 81 3.17 5.56 -6.25
N GLU A 82 3.37 4.77 -7.31
CA GLU A 82 4.30 5.02 -8.41
C GLU A 82 4.07 6.39 -9.09
N LYS A 83 2.81 6.85 -9.13
CA LYS A 83 2.37 8.10 -9.76
C LYS A 83 1.94 9.18 -8.76
N SER A 84 2.12 8.94 -7.46
CA SER A 84 1.76 9.91 -6.40
C SER A 84 2.51 11.22 -6.54
N SER A 85 1.85 12.34 -6.26
CA SER A 85 2.49 13.65 -6.36
C SER A 85 3.37 13.96 -5.16
N ARG A 86 4.32 14.89 -5.33
CA ARG A 86 5.30 15.21 -4.29
C ARG A 86 4.64 15.75 -3.02
N ASP A 87 3.60 16.56 -3.17
CA ASP A 87 2.81 17.09 -2.05
C ASP A 87 2.13 15.97 -1.26
N GLU A 88 1.57 14.94 -1.92
CA GLU A 88 0.98 13.79 -1.24
C GLU A 88 2.02 12.96 -0.48
N GLN A 89 3.20 12.76 -1.06
CA GLN A 89 4.29 12.04 -0.40
C GLN A 89 4.78 12.79 0.84
N VAL A 90 4.94 14.10 0.74
CA VAL A 90 5.33 14.96 1.88
C VAL A 90 4.22 14.96 2.93
N ALA A 91 2.96 15.05 2.53
CA ALA A 91 1.81 14.95 3.42
C ALA A 91 1.76 13.62 4.15
N CYS A 92 2.03 12.51 3.44
CA CYS A 92 2.10 11.17 4.03
C CYS A 92 3.16 11.08 5.12
N ALA A 93 4.39 11.56 4.84
CA ALA A 93 5.45 11.57 5.83
C ALA A 93 5.13 12.48 7.03
N MET A 94 4.55 13.65 6.76
CA MET A 94 4.10 14.58 7.80
C MET A 94 3.05 13.93 8.71
N LEU A 95 2.02 13.31 8.13
CA LEU A 95 0.96 12.62 8.86
C LEU A 95 1.48 11.39 9.62
N ALA A 96 2.47 10.68 9.07
CA ALA A 96 3.13 9.57 9.76
C ALA A 96 3.83 10.05 11.04
N THR A 97 4.61 11.13 10.96
CA THR A 97 5.23 11.76 12.14
C THR A 97 4.20 12.22 13.17
N GLN A 98 3.05 12.75 12.72
CA GLN A 98 1.98 13.14 13.63
C GLN A 98 1.36 11.93 14.35
N LEU A 99 1.11 10.84 13.63
CA LEU A 99 0.58 9.60 14.21
C LEU A 99 1.57 8.95 15.18
N ASP A 100 2.85 8.92 14.81
CA ASP A 100 3.94 8.45 15.65
C ASP A 100 4.02 9.23 16.97
N ASN A 101 4.02 10.56 16.90
CA ASN A 101 3.97 11.42 18.08
C ASN A 101 2.70 11.19 18.93
N PHE A 102 1.54 10.96 18.29
CA PHE A 102 0.29 10.66 19.00
C PHE A 102 0.35 9.33 19.75
N LEU A 103 1.10 8.37 19.23
CA LEU A 103 1.38 7.06 19.85
C LEU A 103 2.60 7.10 20.79
N GLY A 104 3.19 8.27 21.02
CA GLY A 104 4.31 8.45 21.95
C GLY A 104 5.67 8.02 21.39
N GLY A 105 5.81 7.92 20.07
CA GLY A 105 7.04 7.49 19.39
C GLY A 105 7.30 5.97 19.47
N ASP A 106 6.28 5.18 19.79
CA ASP A 106 6.34 3.71 19.86
C ASP A 106 6.46 3.03 18.46
N PRO A 107 5.73 3.48 17.41
CA PRO A 107 5.76 2.79 16.13
C PRO A 107 7.13 2.80 15.42
N ILE A 108 7.50 1.66 14.83
CA ILE A 108 8.61 1.59 13.87
C ILE A 108 8.10 2.06 12.51
N GLN A 109 8.75 3.08 11.93
CA GLN A 109 8.35 3.66 10.65
C GLN A 109 9.01 2.97 9.45
N HIS A 110 8.20 2.61 8.46
CA HIS A 110 8.63 1.94 7.23
C HIS A 110 8.21 2.71 5.99
N ARG A 111 9.07 2.74 4.98
CA ARG A 111 8.74 3.29 3.66
C ARG A 111 8.49 2.16 2.67
N GLN A 112 7.28 2.08 2.14
CA GLN A 112 6.85 1.05 1.19
C GLN A 112 6.60 1.69 -0.18
N VAL A 113 7.37 1.29 -1.19
CA VAL A 113 7.19 1.79 -2.57
C VAL A 113 6.40 0.77 -3.36
N GLN A 114 5.42 1.23 -4.14
CA GLN A 114 4.63 0.36 -5.01
C GLN A 114 5.50 -0.61 -5.81
N GLY A 115 5.20 -1.91 -5.69
CA GLY A 115 5.92 -2.98 -6.39
C GLY A 115 7.24 -3.42 -5.73
N TYR A 116 7.71 -2.71 -4.72
CA TYR A 116 8.91 -3.01 -3.93
C TYR A 116 8.60 -3.08 -2.43
N GLU A 117 7.34 -3.35 -2.08
CA GLU A 117 6.94 -3.51 -0.68
C GLU A 117 7.65 -4.69 -0.04
N SER A 118 7.99 -4.53 1.23
CA SER A 118 8.65 -5.57 2.01
C SER A 118 7.74 -6.80 2.18
N PRO A 119 8.32 -8.00 2.34
CA PRO A 119 7.53 -9.20 2.60
C PRO A 119 6.61 -9.06 3.82
N GLU A 120 7.08 -8.39 4.88
CA GLU A 120 6.33 -8.13 6.11
C GLU A 120 5.07 -7.31 5.83
N PHE A 121 5.20 -6.21 5.07
CA PHE A 121 4.04 -5.41 4.66
C PHE A 121 3.03 -6.23 3.85
N MET A 122 3.50 -7.11 2.97
CA MET A 122 2.62 -7.96 2.17
C MET A 122 1.83 -8.96 3.04
N THR A 123 2.35 -9.36 4.21
CA THR A 123 1.62 -10.26 5.13
C THR A 123 0.38 -9.62 5.75
N LEU A 124 0.34 -8.28 5.85
CA LEU A 124 -0.82 -7.52 6.33
C LEU A 124 -2.04 -7.70 5.41
N PHE A 125 -1.82 -8.10 4.15
CA PHE A 125 -2.85 -8.27 3.13
C PHE A 125 -2.86 -9.73 2.65
N PRO A 126 -3.48 -10.67 3.40
CA PRO A 126 -3.44 -12.10 3.08
C PRO A 126 -4.10 -12.46 1.74
N ARG A 127 -4.97 -11.59 1.21
CA ARG A 127 -5.58 -11.72 -0.13
C ARG A 127 -4.72 -11.10 -1.25
N GLY A 128 -3.53 -10.60 -0.91
CA GLY A 128 -2.68 -9.80 -1.79
C GLY A 128 -3.11 -8.34 -1.86
N VAL A 129 -2.37 -7.56 -2.65
CA VAL A 129 -2.62 -6.15 -2.90
C VAL A 129 -3.03 -5.93 -4.35
N SER A 130 -3.92 -4.97 -4.61
CA SER A 130 -4.29 -4.55 -5.95
C SER A 130 -3.89 -3.10 -6.20
N TYR A 131 -3.25 -2.82 -7.32
CA TYR A 131 -2.91 -1.47 -7.77
C TYR A 131 -3.93 -1.00 -8.79
N LYS A 132 -4.69 0.03 -8.42
CA LYS A 132 -5.66 0.72 -9.25
C LYS A 132 -5.01 1.92 -9.93
N GLU A 133 -5.43 2.19 -11.15
CA GLU A 133 -5.06 3.44 -11.83
C GLU A 133 -5.88 4.62 -11.29
N GLY A 134 -5.26 5.81 -11.29
CA GLY A 134 -5.89 7.05 -10.82
C GLY A 134 -5.47 7.42 -9.39
N GLY A 135 -6.24 8.30 -8.77
CA GLY A 135 -5.93 8.87 -7.45
C GLY A 135 -6.87 10.01 -7.08
N VAL A 136 -6.65 10.62 -5.91
CA VAL A 136 -7.31 11.86 -5.51
C VAL A 136 -6.85 12.98 -6.43
N GLU A 137 -7.74 13.94 -6.64
CA GLU A 137 -7.39 15.18 -7.33
C GLU A 137 -6.32 15.93 -6.53
N SER A 138 -5.07 15.88 -6.98
CA SER A 138 -4.05 16.83 -6.55
C SER A 138 -4.24 18.15 -7.31
N GLY A 139 -3.61 19.23 -6.84
CA GLY A 139 -3.64 20.54 -7.55
C GLY A 139 -3.11 20.52 -8.99
N PHE A 140 -2.69 19.36 -9.50
CA PHE A 140 -2.06 19.15 -10.80
C PHE A 140 -2.78 18.11 -11.69
N ARG A 141 -3.89 17.49 -11.27
CA ARG A 141 -4.59 16.46 -12.08
C ARG A 141 -6.12 16.59 -12.00
N ARG A 142 -6.83 16.15 -13.05
CA ARG A 142 -8.31 16.13 -13.14
C ARG A 142 -8.86 14.73 -12.77
N PRO A 143 -10.07 14.61 -12.20
CA PRO A 143 -10.69 13.32 -11.88
C PRO A 143 -11.05 12.51 -13.14
N GLN A 144 -10.94 11.17 -13.04
CA GLN A 144 -11.49 10.24 -14.04
C GLN A 144 -13.00 10.06 -13.83
N GLY A 145 -13.78 10.13 -14.91
CA GLY A 145 -15.24 10.28 -14.89
C GLY A 145 -16.06 9.09 -14.34
N SER A 146 -17.31 9.38 -13.98
CA SER A 146 -18.29 8.46 -13.36
C SER A 146 -19.03 7.56 -14.37
N GLY A 147 -18.30 6.71 -15.09
CA GLY A 147 -18.88 5.72 -16.02
C GLY A 147 -18.79 4.28 -15.53
N THR A 148 -19.45 3.34 -16.22
CA THR A 148 -19.18 1.90 -16.04
C THR A 148 -17.76 1.61 -16.51
N VAL A 149 -16.84 1.41 -15.57
CA VAL A 149 -15.42 1.18 -15.87
C VAL A 149 -15.15 -0.32 -15.99
N HIS A 150 -14.80 -0.77 -17.20
CA HIS A 150 -14.20 -2.09 -17.39
C HIS A 150 -12.70 -2.00 -17.12
N ARG A 151 -12.18 -2.86 -16.22
CA ARG A 151 -10.77 -2.88 -15.83
C ARG A 151 -10.17 -4.25 -16.11
N LEU A 152 -8.95 -4.27 -16.65
CA LEU A 152 -8.16 -5.48 -16.83
C LEU A 152 -7.05 -5.51 -15.78
N TYR A 153 -6.87 -6.64 -15.09
CA TYR A 153 -5.83 -6.81 -14.09
C TYR A 153 -4.83 -7.89 -14.50
N GLN A 154 -3.55 -7.57 -14.39
CA GLN A 154 -2.47 -8.54 -14.48
C GLN A 154 -2.11 -9.02 -13.08
N ILE A 155 -2.34 -10.30 -12.81
CA ILE A 155 -2.02 -10.94 -11.51
C ILE A 155 -0.65 -11.58 -11.60
N LYS A 156 0.24 -11.25 -10.65
CA LYS A 156 1.57 -11.83 -10.50
C LYS A 156 1.84 -12.22 -9.04
N GLY A 157 2.78 -13.14 -8.85
CA GLY A 157 3.23 -13.60 -7.53
C GLY A 157 2.52 -14.85 -7.04
N LYS A 158 3.23 -15.68 -6.27
CA LYS A 158 2.70 -16.91 -5.66
C LYS A 158 2.39 -16.75 -4.17
N ARG A 159 3.29 -16.10 -3.43
CA ARG A 159 3.13 -15.78 -2.00
C ARG A 159 2.66 -14.34 -1.79
N ASN A 160 3.34 -13.39 -2.44
CA ASN A 160 3.00 -11.97 -2.41
C ASN A 160 2.21 -11.63 -3.69
N ILE A 161 0.91 -11.89 -3.66
CA ILE A 161 0.03 -11.70 -4.82
C ILE A 161 -0.17 -10.20 -5.07
N ARG A 162 0.05 -9.77 -6.31
CA ARG A 162 -0.15 -8.40 -6.78
C ARG A 162 -1.03 -8.40 -8.02
N ALA A 163 -2.11 -7.63 -7.99
CA ALA A 163 -2.96 -7.40 -9.15
C ALA A 163 -2.74 -5.96 -9.66
N LYS A 164 -2.10 -5.78 -10.81
CA LYS A 164 -1.87 -4.45 -11.41
C LYS A 164 -2.91 -4.18 -12.49
N GLU A 165 -3.62 -3.07 -12.40
CA GLU A 165 -4.49 -2.60 -13.49
C GLU A 165 -3.65 -2.29 -14.74
N VAL A 166 -4.10 -2.79 -15.89
CA VAL A 166 -3.43 -2.64 -17.20
C VAL A 166 -4.44 -2.20 -18.26
N GLU A 167 -3.93 -1.61 -19.33
CA GLU A 167 -4.75 -1.22 -20.47
C GLU A 167 -5.49 -2.43 -21.05
N MET A 168 -6.74 -2.24 -21.44
CA MET A 168 -7.61 -3.26 -22.04
C MET A 168 -7.25 -3.51 -23.52
N SER A 169 -6.00 -3.92 -23.76
CA SER A 169 -5.44 -4.21 -25.08
C SER A 169 -4.90 -5.64 -25.14
N TRP A 170 -4.92 -6.25 -26.32
CA TRP A 170 -4.39 -7.61 -26.54
C TRP A 170 -2.90 -7.71 -26.21
N SER A 171 -2.15 -6.61 -26.36
CA SER A 171 -0.73 -6.50 -26.00
C SER A 171 -0.48 -6.61 -24.48
N SER A 172 -1.46 -6.25 -23.64
CA SER A 172 -1.36 -6.40 -22.18
C SER A 172 -1.45 -7.86 -21.73
N LEU A 173 -1.96 -8.76 -22.58
CA LEU A 173 -2.05 -10.19 -22.31
C LEU A 173 -0.72 -10.87 -22.64
N THR A 174 0.20 -10.89 -21.68
CA THR A 174 1.45 -11.63 -21.82
C THR A 174 1.22 -13.15 -21.68
N ARG A 175 2.01 -13.95 -22.39
CA ARG A 175 1.91 -15.43 -22.37
C ARG A 175 2.24 -16.04 -21.00
N GLU A 176 2.95 -15.30 -20.14
CA GLU A 176 3.29 -15.71 -18.78
C GLU A 176 2.09 -15.68 -17.81
N THR A 177 1.09 -14.82 -18.06
CA THR A 177 -0.18 -14.84 -17.31
C THR A 177 -1.03 -16.08 -17.60
N ALA A 178 -0.78 -16.78 -18.71
CA ALA A 178 -1.46 -18.04 -19.06
C ALA A 178 -0.87 -19.29 -18.36
N SER A 179 0.39 -19.23 -17.90
CA SER A 179 1.01 -20.37 -17.19
C SER A 179 0.45 -20.58 -15.78
N SER A 180 -0.10 -19.55 -15.13
CA SER A 180 -0.76 -19.70 -13.83
C SER A 180 -2.03 -20.56 -13.94
N TRP A 181 -2.86 -20.30 -14.96
CA TRP A 181 -4.09 -21.07 -15.25
C TRP A 181 -3.85 -22.54 -15.63
N THR A 182 -2.67 -22.88 -16.16
CA THR A 182 -2.37 -24.26 -16.57
C THR A 182 -1.77 -25.09 -15.43
N SER A 183 -1.27 -24.47 -14.36
CA SER A 183 -0.68 -25.18 -13.22
C SER A 183 -1.71 -25.74 -12.22
N GLU A 184 -2.97 -25.29 -12.28
CA GLU A 184 -4.07 -25.83 -11.48
C GLU A 184 -4.73 -27.07 -12.10
N ARG A 185 -3.98 -27.85 -12.91
CA ARG A 185 -4.23 -29.29 -13.00
C ARG A 185 -3.51 -29.96 -11.85
N ARG A 186 -4.25 -30.10 -10.75
CA ARG A 186 -3.91 -30.97 -9.61
C ARG A 186 -3.21 -32.23 -10.11
N SER A 187 -2.03 -32.47 -9.54
CA SER A 187 -1.51 -33.82 -9.35
C SER A 187 -2.55 -34.62 -8.56
N CYS A 188 -3.49 -35.25 -9.26
CA CYS A 188 -4.27 -36.35 -8.71
C CYS A 188 -3.34 -37.56 -8.60
N ARG A 189 -2.55 -37.64 -7.53
CA ARG A 189 -2.11 -38.94 -7.01
C ARG A 189 -3.32 -39.53 -6.30
N GLY A 190 -4.16 -40.21 -7.07
CA GLY A 190 -5.26 -41.01 -6.58
C GLY A 190 -5.11 -42.38 -7.23
N SER A 191 -4.76 -43.35 -6.41
CA SER A 191 -4.81 -44.77 -6.72
C SER A 191 -6.14 -45.13 -7.38
N ASP A 192 -6.00 -45.80 -8.52
CA ASP A 192 -6.91 -46.80 -9.09
C ASP A 192 -8.39 -46.74 -8.64
N ARG A 193 -9.22 -46.05 -9.42
CA ARG A 193 -10.56 -46.46 -9.89
C ARG A 193 -11.21 -45.33 -10.71
N ARG A 194 -11.67 -45.68 -11.92
CA ARG A 194 -12.20 -44.78 -12.96
C ARG A 194 -13.43 -43.99 -12.49
N PRO A 195 -13.57 -42.72 -12.92
CA PRO A 195 -14.87 -42.24 -13.35
C PRO A 195 -14.84 -41.66 -14.78
N THR A 196 -15.89 -42.00 -15.51
CA THR A 196 -16.21 -41.63 -16.89
C THR A 196 -16.29 -40.12 -17.11
N CYS A 197 -15.58 -39.61 -18.12
CA CYS A 197 -15.59 -38.21 -18.54
C CYS A 197 -16.58 -38.00 -19.70
N SER A 198 -17.75 -37.42 -19.42
CA SER A 198 -18.63 -36.87 -20.47
C SER A 198 -18.07 -35.53 -20.95
N ARG A 199 -17.40 -35.56 -22.11
CA ARG A 199 -16.95 -34.37 -22.85
C ARG A 199 -18.14 -33.64 -23.46
N SER A 200 -18.31 -32.35 -23.15
CA SER A 200 -18.91 -31.39 -24.08
C SER A 200 -17.97 -30.22 -24.29
N ARG A 201 -17.17 -30.30 -25.36
CA ARG A 201 -16.43 -29.16 -25.93
C ARG A 201 -17.30 -28.54 -27.02
N LYS A 202 -17.53 -27.23 -26.96
CA LYS A 202 -17.72 -26.43 -28.18
C LYS A 202 -16.72 -25.27 -28.14
N CYS A 203 -15.62 -25.45 -28.86
CA CYS A 203 -14.74 -24.36 -29.26
C CYS A 203 -15.36 -23.72 -30.52
N ALA A 204 -15.68 -22.44 -30.47
CA ALA A 204 -15.98 -21.67 -31.67
C ALA A 204 -14.68 -21.40 -32.43
N ARG A 205 -14.63 -21.79 -33.71
CA ARG A 205 -13.63 -21.32 -34.68
C ARG A 205 -14.13 -20.00 -35.27
N SER A 206 -13.23 -19.02 -35.42
CA SER A 206 -13.45 -17.83 -36.24
C SER A 206 -13.25 -18.15 -37.73
N PRO A 207 -14.00 -17.51 -38.67
CA PRO A 207 -13.78 -17.67 -40.10
C PRO A 207 -12.59 -16.83 -40.58
N ARG A 208 -12.04 -17.22 -41.74
CA ARG A 208 -11.02 -16.49 -42.50
C ARG A 208 -11.61 -15.24 -43.15
#